data_AF-A0A6A3HZ17-F1
#
_entry.id   AF-A0A6A3HZ17-F1
#
_cell.length_a   1.000
_cell.length_b   1.000
_cell.length_c   1.000
_cell.angle_alpha   90.00
_cell.angle_beta   90.00
_cell.angle_gamma   90.00
#
_symmetry.space_group_name_H-M   'P 1'
#
loop_
_entity.id
_entity.type
_entity.pdbx_description
1 polymer ?
#
loop_
_entity_poly.entity_id
_entity_poly.type
_entity_poly.pdbx_seq_one_letter_code
_entity_poly.pdbx_strand_id
1 'polypeptide(L)'
;MSAYLQPMDAGTIAAFKVAFRGRQLRWVYEKIKRGDKIDKNAYKIDQLQVMQWSKEIWHDLQVDEWSKNVDTSYGDGVDVDEIIIRASQLNL
;
A
#
# COMPACT_ATOMS: atom_id res chain seq x y z
N MET A 1 -20.99 -11.08 14.97
CA MET A 1 -20.37 -9.74 14.96
C MET A 1 -19.34 -9.77 13.84
N SER A 2 -19.72 -9.34 12.63
CA SER A 2 -18.82 -9.38 11.47
C SER A 2 -17.89 -8.17 11.57
N ALA A 3 -16.63 -8.40 11.93
CA ALA A 3 -15.62 -7.36 12.03
C ALA A 3 -15.17 -7.02 10.60
N TYR A 4 -15.82 -6.04 9.98
CA TYR A 4 -15.29 -5.37 8.81
C TYR A 4 -13.89 -4.85 9.18
N LEU A 5 -12.87 -5.34 8.48
CA LEU A 5 -11.49 -4.88 8.64
C LEU A 5 -11.49 -3.36 8.47
N GLN A 6 -11.22 -2.64 9.56
CA GLN A 6 -11.11 -1.19 9.47
C GLN A 6 -9.81 -0.88 8.74
N PRO A 7 -9.77 0.10 7.81
CA PRO A 7 -8.59 0.43 6.99
C PRO A 7 -7.35 0.90 7.80
N MET A 8 -7.41 0.84 9.13
CA MET A 8 -6.33 1.13 10.07
C MET A 8 -6.25 0.08 11.19
N ASP A 9 -6.74 -1.13 10.99
CA ASP A 9 -6.51 -2.20 11.95
C ASP A 9 -5.01 -2.54 12.03
N ALA A 10 -4.59 -3.08 13.18
CA ALA A 10 -3.18 -3.39 13.42
C ALA A 10 -2.61 -4.37 12.38
N GLY A 11 -3.43 -5.27 11.83
CA GLY A 11 -3.08 -6.21 10.77
C GLY A 11 -2.79 -5.51 9.45
N THR A 12 -3.68 -4.65 8.97
CA THR A 12 -3.49 -3.87 7.73
C THR A 12 -2.24 -2.97 7.83
N ILE A 13 -2.04 -2.30 8.96
CA ILE A 13 -0.86 -1.46 9.19
C ILE A 13 0.43 -2.30 9.21
N ALA A 14 0.41 -3.47 9.83
CA ALA A 14 1.56 -4.38 9.85
C ALA A 14 1.91 -4.88 8.45
N ALA A 15 0.91 -5.31 7.67
CA ALA A 15 1.09 -5.76 6.29
C ALA A 15 1.69 -4.64 5.40
N PHE A 16 1.16 -3.42 5.52
CA PHE A 16 1.69 -2.25 4.83
C PHE A 16 3.17 -2.00 5.15
N LYS A 17 3.54 -2.01 6.45
CA LYS A 17 4.93 -1.80 6.88
C LYS A 17 5.87 -2.87 6.31
N VAL A 18 5.45 -4.13 6.30
CA VAL A 18 6.25 -5.24 5.76
C VAL A 18 6.45 -5.09 4.25
N ALA A 19 5.38 -4.82 3.50
CA ALA A 19 5.45 -4.60 2.06
C ALA A 19 6.33 -3.39 1.70
N PHE A 20 6.17 -2.28 2.42
CA PHE A 20 7.00 -1.09 2.23
C PHE A 20 8.48 -1.36 2.49
N ARG A 21 8.79 -2.08 3.58
CA ARG A 21 10.18 -2.45 3.90
C ARG A 21 10.78 -3.38 2.84
N GLY A 22 10.03 -4.36 2.35
CA GLY A 22 10.48 -5.25 1.28
C GLY A 22 10.83 -4.49 -0.01
N ARG A 23 9.98 -3.54 -0.40
CA ARG A 23 10.21 -2.68 -1.56
C ARG A 23 11.44 -1.78 -1.38
N GLN A 24 11.62 -1.21 -0.20
CA GLN A 24 12.79 -0.40 0.15
C GLN A 24 14.10 -1.19 0.06
N LEU A 25 14.12 -2.44 0.55
CA LEU A 25 15.30 -3.32 0.45
C LEU A 25 15.62 -3.67 -1.01
N ARG A 26 14.61 -4.03 -1.81
CA ARG A 26 14.78 -4.34 -3.24
C ARG A 26 15.31 -3.13 -4.01
N TRP A 27 14.80 -1.94 -3.74
CA TRP A 27 15.27 -0.72 -4.39
C TRP A 27 16.74 -0.41 -4.09
N VAL A 28 17.18 -0.57 -2.84
CA VAL A 28 18.61 -0.41 -2.48
C VAL A 28 19.46 -1.49 -3.14
N TYR A 29 18.99 -2.73 -3.17
CA TYR A 29 19.69 -3.82 -3.85
C TYR A 29 19.91 -3.53 -5.35
N GLU A 30 18.88 -3.03 -6.05
CA GLU A 30 18.99 -2.68 -7.46
C GLU A 30 19.98 -1.53 -7.72
N LYS A 31 20.09 -0.56 -6.81
CA LYS A 31 21.11 0.49 -6.87
C LYS A 31 22.52 -0.08 -6.76
N ILE A 32 22.74 -0.99 -5.80
CA ILE A 32 24.04 -1.67 -5.63
C ILE A 32 24.40 -2.44 -6.90
N LYS A 33 23.43 -3.19 -7.46
CA LYS A 33 23.61 -3.97 -8.68
C LYS A 33 23.96 -3.11 -9.91
N ARG A 34 23.43 -1.89 -9.99
CA ARG A 34 23.76 -0.89 -11.03
C ARG A 34 25.14 -0.26 -10.87
N GLY A 35 25.80 -0.48 -9.72
CA GLY A 35 27.08 0.15 -9.40
C GLY A 35 26.94 1.57 -8.83
N ASP A 36 25.74 1.96 -8.39
CA ASP A 36 25.54 3.26 -7.75
C ASP A 36 26.32 3.31 -6.43
N LYS A 37 26.95 4.45 -6.14
CA LYS A 37 27.55 4.68 -4.81
C LYS A 37 26.44 4.77 -3.77
N ILE A 38 26.43 3.81 -2.85
CA ILE A 38 25.51 3.81 -1.72
C ILE A 38 26.11 4.64 -0.57
N ASP A 39 25.41 5.72 -0.21
CA ASP A 39 25.70 6.50 1.00
C ASP A 39 25.18 5.78 2.27
N LYS A 40 25.62 6.23 3.45
CA LYS A 40 25.07 5.82 4.75
C LYS A 40 23.54 5.95 4.84
N ASN A 41 22.94 6.82 4.04
CA ASN A 41 21.50 7.00 3.92
C ASN A 41 20.88 6.20 2.75
N ALA A 42 21.39 5.02 2.44
CA ALA A 42 20.92 4.14 1.36
C ALA A 42 19.39 4.00 1.29
N TYR A 43 18.75 3.98 2.46
CA TYR A 43 17.32 3.79 2.66
C TYR A 43 16.50 5.08 2.62
N LYS A 44 17.15 6.25 2.56
CA LYS A 44 16.46 7.53 2.48
C LYS A 44 15.81 7.65 1.09
N ILE A 45 14.53 7.94 1.11
CA ILE A 45 13.67 8.09 -0.06
C ILE A 45 13.02 9.45 0.05
N ASP A 46 12.83 10.15 -1.07
CA ASP A 46 12.10 11.41 -1.08
C ASP A 46 10.59 11.18 -0.90
N GLN A 47 9.89 12.22 -0.46
CA GLN A 47 8.47 12.13 -0.13
C GLN A 47 7.61 11.73 -1.32
N LEU A 48 7.95 12.15 -2.55
CA LEU A 48 7.17 11.81 -3.73
C LEU A 48 7.26 10.30 -4.00
N GLN A 49 8.46 9.74 -3.92
CA GLN A 49 8.66 8.31 -4.08
C GLN A 49 7.98 7.50 -2.96
N VAL A 50 8.01 8.00 -1.71
CA VAL A 50 7.27 7.38 -0.59
C VAL A 50 5.76 7.36 -0.88
N MET A 51 5.19 8.46 -1.35
CA MET A 51 3.75 8.56 -1.64
C MET A 51 3.34 7.62 -2.79
N GLN A 52 4.15 7.58 -3.85
CA GLN A 52 3.91 6.69 -4.99
C GLN A 52 3.91 5.21 -4.55
N TRP A 53 4.91 4.80 -3.78
CA TRP A 53 4.99 3.44 -3.25
C TRP A 53 3.85 3.11 -2.29
N SER A 54 3.44 4.08 -1.47
CA SER A 54 2.33 3.90 -0.54
C SER A 54 1.02 3.61 -1.28
N LYS A 55 0.75 4.34 -2.37
CA LYS A 55 -0.42 4.11 -3.22
C LYS A 55 -0.40 2.73 -3.86
N GLU A 56 0.73 2.31 -4.41
CA GLU A 56 0.87 0.99 -5.04
C GLU A 56 0.72 -0.15 -4.04
N ILE A 57 1.39 -0.07 -2.88
CA ILE A 57 1.28 -1.08 -1.82
C ILE A 57 -0.15 -1.16 -1.29
N TRP A 58 -0.82 -0.03 -1.12
CA TRP A 58 -2.21 0.01 -0.67
C TRP A 58 -3.16 -0.65 -1.67
N HIS A 59 -2.91 -0.47 -2.97
CA HIS A 59 -3.65 -1.15 -4.02
C HIS A 59 -3.39 -2.67 -4.01
N ASP A 60 -2.12 -3.07 -3.93
CA ASP A 60 -1.73 -4.50 -3.91
C ASP A 60 -2.34 -5.24 -2.71
N LEU A 61 -2.32 -4.63 -1.52
CA LEU A 61 -2.92 -5.21 -0.32
C LEU A 61 -4.45 -5.37 -0.42
N GLN A 62 -5.14 -4.41 -1.03
CA GLN A 62 -6.59 -4.53 -1.28
C GLN A 62 -6.90 -5.62 -2.29
N VAL A 63 -6.08 -5.81 -3.33
CA VAL A 63 -6.26 -6.91 -4.30
C VAL A 63 -6.02 -8.26 -3.64
N ASP A 64 -5.02 -8.39 -2.77
CA ASP A 64 -4.76 -9.62 -2.02
C ASP A 64 -5.88 -9.92 -1.01
N GLU A 65 -6.42 -8.90 -0.37
CA GLU A 65 -7.56 -9.02 0.55
C GLU A 65 -8.85 -9.33 -0.20
N TRP A 66 -9.13 -8.65 -1.32
CA TRP A 66 -10.26 -8.94 -2.18
C TRP A 66 -10.15 -10.35 -2.77
N SER A 67 -8.96 -10.78 -3.21
CA SER A 67 -8.74 -12.15 -3.69
C SER A 67 -9.00 -13.21 -2.61
N LYS A 68 -8.65 -12.93 -1.35
CA LYS A 68 -8.99 -13.80 -0.21
C LYS A 68 -10.49 -13.80 0.13
N ASN A 69 -11.18 -12.69 -0.13
CA ASN A 69 -12.62 -12.56 0.09
C ASN A 69 -13.46 -13.07 -1.10
N VAL A 70 -12.90 -13.16 -2.32
CA VAL A 70 -13.57 -13.71 -3.51
C VAL A 70 -13.78 -15.22 -3.41
N ASP A 71 -12.97 -15.92 -2.59
CA ASP A 71 -13.26 -17.30 -2.19
C ASP A 71 -14.49 -17.40 -1.24
N THR A 72 -15.07 -16.28 -0.82
CA THR A 72 -16.29 -16.20 0.01
C THR A 72 -17.26 -15.12 -0.50
N SER A 73 -17.89 -15.37 -1.65
CA SER A 73 -19.28 -15.00 -1.99
C SER A 73 -19.79 -13.53 -1.79
N TYR A 74 -20.44 -13.03 -2.86
CA TYR A 74 -21.15 -11.74 -3.05
C TYR A 74 -20.21 -10.57 -3.41
N GLY A 75 -20.32 -9.87 -4.54
CA GLY A 75 -21.49 -9.63 -5.38
C GLY A 75 -21.58 -8.10 -5.56
N ASP A 76 -21.09 -7.63 -6.71
CA ASP A 76 -21.34 -6.32 -7.32
C ASP A 76 -20.69 -5.05 -6.71
N GLY A 77 -19.92 -4.38 -7.59
CA GLY A 77 -19.60 -2.94 -7.67
C GLY A 77 -19.50 -2.08 -6.41
N VAL A 78 -18.27 -1.83 -5.95
CA VAL A 78 -17.96 -0.55 -5.29
C VAL A 78 -17.02 0.21 -6.23
N ASP A 79 -17.57 1.23 -6.89
CA ASP A 79 -16.84 2.08 -7.81
C ASP A 79 -15.88 2.99 -7.03
N VAL A 80 -14.59 2.86 -7.32
CA VAL A 80 -13.51 3.58 -6.63
C VAL A 80 -13.67 5.10 -6.80
N ASP A 81 -14.30 5.55 -7.89
CA ASP A 81 -14.62 6.95 -8.12
C ASP A 81 -15.64 7.50 -7.10
N GLU A 82 -16.56 6.68 -6.59
CA GLU A 82 -17.53 7.12 -5.58
C GLU A 82 -16.84 7.42 -4.23
N ILE A 83 -15.80 6.67 -3.89
CA ILE A 83 -15.00 6.88 -2.67
C ILE A 83 -14.19 8.19 -2.79
N ILE A 84 -13.61 8.46 -3.96
CA ILE A 84 -12.84 9.68 -4.22
C ILE A 84 -13.75 10.92 -4.20
N ILE A 85 -14.97 10.82 -4.74
CA ILE A 85 -15.95 11.92 -4.72
C ILE A 85 -16.41 12.21 -3.29
N ARG A 86 -16.70 11.19 -2.48
CA ARG A 86 -17.12 11.37 -1.08
C ARG A 86 -16.00 11.91 -0.19
N ALA A 87 -14.76 11.48 -0.42
CA ALA A 87 -13.59 12.03 0.30
C ALA A 87 -13.36 13.51 -0.02
N SER A 88 -13.68 13.96 -1.24
CA SER A 88 -13.56 15.36 -1.65
C SER A 88 -14.64 16.28 -1.07
N GLN A 89 -15.78 15.73 -0.64
CA GLN A 89 -16.86 16.49 0.01
C GLN A 89 -16.62 16.74 1.50
N LEU A 90 -15.65 16.05 2.10
CA LEU A 90 -15.20 16.28 3.47
C LEU A 90 -14.08 17.33 3.47
N ASN A 91 -14.43 18.60 3.26
CA ASN A 91 -13.55 19.70 3.64
C ASN A 91 -13.65 19.93 5.16
N LEU A 92 -12.49 19.97 5.83
CA LEU A 92 -12.32 20.60 7.14
C LEU A 92 -12.37 22.13 6.99
#